data_AF-A0A1J7GJD6-F1
#
_entry.id   AF-A0A1J7GJD6-F1
#
_cell.length_a   1.000
_cell.length_b   1.000
_cell.length_c   1.000
_cell.angle_alpha   90.00
_cell.angle_beta   90.00
_cell.angle_gamma   90.00
#
_symmetry.space_group_name_H-M   'P 1'
#
loop_
_entity.id
_entity.type
_entity.pdbx_description
1 polymer ?
#
loop_
_entity_poly.entity_id
_entity_poly.type
_entity_poly.pdbx_seq_one_letter_code
_entity_poly.pdbx_strand_id
1 'polypeptide(L)' 'MKDVLDFLCQAMADLIQDKSVKFVRNFFRVVNDYTTAEEKDIRRTRAWAFEGVDEE' A
#
# COMPACT_ATOMS: atom_id res chain seq x y z
N MET A 1 9.39 25.70 1.59
CA MET A 1 8.19 24.93 1.16
C MET A 1 8.56 23.53 0.69
N LYS A 2 9.59 23.38 -0.15
CA LYS A 2 10.08 22.07 -0.59
C LYS A 2 10.36 21.11 0.59
N ASP A 3 11.09 21.57 1.60
CA ASP A 3 11.48 20.71 2.73
C ASP A 3 10.31 20.21 3.57
N VAL A 4 9.24 21.01 3.71
CA VAL A 4 8.03 20.61 4.45
C VAL A 4 7.23 19.59 3.64
N LEU A 5 7.15 19.77 2.32
CA LEU A 5 6.50 18.81 1.44
C LEU A 5 7.26 17.49 1.43
N ASP A 6 8.59 17.53 1.31
CA ASP A 6 9.45 16.34 1.32
C ASP A 6 9.32 15.60 2.66
N PHE A 7 9.29 16.31 3.79
CA PHE A 7 9.07 15.72 5.12
C PHE A 7 7.71 15.01 5.22
N LEU A 8 6.64 15.66 4.78
CA LEU A 8 5.30 15.06 4.82
C LEU A 8 5.19 13.85 3.88
N CYS A 9 5.77 13.92 2.69
CA CYS A 9 5.83 12.80 1.75
C CYS A 9 6.58 11.61 2.37
N GLN A 10 7.71 11.85 3.04
CA GLN A 10 8.47 10.80 3.70
C GLN A 10 7.68 10.18 4.86
N ALA A 11 7.06 10.99 5.73
CA ALA A 11 6.24 10.49 6.83
C ALA A 11 5.08 9.60 6.34
N MET A 12 4.47 9.94 5.20
CA MET A 12 3.44 9.12 4.57
C MET A 12 4.00 7.84 3.94
N ALA A 13 5.21 7.89 3.36
CA ALA A 13 5.89 6.71 2.84
C ALA A 13 6.23 5.73 3.96
N ASP A 14 6.77 6.23 5.08
CA ASP A 14 7.11 5.44 6.26
C ASP A 14 5.87 4.77 6.88
N LEU A 15 4.70 5.42 6.79
CA LEU A 15 3.43 4.87 7.27
C LEU A 15 2.90 3.71 6.38
N ILE A 16 3.20 3.75 5.08
CA ILE A 16 2.76 2.75 4.11
C ILE A 16 3.74 1.59 4.04
N GLN A 17 5.03 1.85 4.33
CA GLN A 17 6.08 0.86 4.26
C GLN A 17 5.74 -0.36 5.12
N ASP A 18 5.95 -1.55 4.55
CA ASP A 18 5.75 -2.85 5.21
C ASP A 18 4.31 -3.11 5.69
N LYS A 19 3.31 -2.31 5.28
CA LYS A 19 1.89 -2.53 5.57
C LYS A 19 1.18 -3.31 4.47
N SER A 20 0.24 -4.17 4.89
CA SER A 20 -0.59 -4.89 3.92
C SER A 20 -1.44 -3.95 3.07
N VAL A 21 -1.70 -4.35 1.82
CA VAL A 21 -2.59 -3.62 0.89
C VAL A 21 -3.99 -3.39 1.51
N LYS A 22 -4.45 -4.32 2.35
CA LYS A 22 -5.73 -4.21 3.06
C LYS A 22 -5.70 -3.08 4.09
N PHE A 23 -4.64 -3.01 4.91
CA PHE A 23 -4.45 -1.94 5.89
C PHE A 23 -4.40 -0.57 5.20
N VAL A 24 -3.57 -0.44 4.17
CA VAL A 24 -3.40 0.82 3.41
C VAL A 24 -4.75 1.27 2.84
N ARG A 25 -5.50 0.39 2.17
CA ARG A 25 -6.83 0.72 1.64
C ARG A 25 -7.79 1.20 2.72
N ASN A 26 -7.81 0.53 3.88
CA ASN A 26 -8.69 0.92 4.99
C ASN A 26 -8.29 2.28 5.58
N PHE A 27 -7.00 2.51 5.82
CA PHE A 27 -6.48 3.75 6.40
C PHE A 27 -6.81 4.97 5.52
N PHE A 28 -6.58 4.85 4.21
CA PHE A 28 -6.87 5.91 3.24
C PHE A 28 -8.34 5.95 2.79
N ARG A 29 -9.17 5.00 3.25
CA ARG A 29 -10.56 4.83 2.83
C ARG A 29 -10.72 4.67 1.30
N VAL A 30 -9.78 3.94 0.70
CA VAL A 30 -9.78 3.62 -0.74
C VAL A 30 -10.57 2.33 -0.96
N VAL A 31 -11.61 2.42 -1.79
CA VAL A 31 -12.40 1.25 -2.20
C VAL A 31 -11.60 0.45 -3.24
N ASN A 32 -11.51 -0.87 -3.06
CA ASN A 32 -10.93 -1.76 -4.07
C ASN A 32 -11.89 -1.87 -5.26
N ASP A 33 -11.45 -1.41 -6.42
CA ASP A 33 -12.21 -1.43 -7.68
C ASP A 33 -11.76 -2.55 -8.64
N TYR A 34 -10.74 -3.31 -8.27
CA TYR A 34 -10.31 -4.48 -9.04
C TYR A 34 -11.31 -5.63 -8.94
N THR A 35 -11.49 -6.34 -10.06
CA THR A 35 -12.15 -7.64 -10.05
C THR A 35 -11.27 -8.70 -9.37
N THR A 36 -11.88 -9.79 -8.88
CA THR A 36 -11.14 -10.90 -8.25
C THR A 36 -10.07 -11.49 -9.16
N ALA A 37 -10.32 -11.52 -10.47
CA ALA A 37 -9.38 -12.05 -11.45
C ALA A 37 -8.15 -11.12 -11.61
N GLU A 38 -8.39 -9.81 -11.74
CA GLU A 38 -7.32 -8.82 -11.84
C GLU A 38 -6.49 -8.75 -10.56
N GLU A 39 -7.14 -8.77 -9.39
CA GLU A 39 -6.42 -8.77 -8.11
C GLU A 39 -5.55 -10.02 -7.97
N LYS A 40 -6.03 -11.19 -8.39
CA LYS A 40 -5.27 -12.44 -8.36
C LYS A 40 -4.05 -12.38 -9.30
N ASP A 41 -4.22 -11.82 -10.50
CA ASP A 41 -3.12 -11.67 -11.46
C ASP A 41 -2.08 -10.64 -11.00
N ILE A 42 -2.51 -9.55 -10.35
CA ILE A 42 -1.62 -8.57 -9.72
C ILE A 42 -0.86 -9.22 -8.55
N ARG A 43 -1.54 -9.97 -7.68
CA ARG A 43 -0.91 -10.71 -6.57
C ARG A 43 0.10 -11.74 -7.07
N ARG A 44 -0.20 -12.44 -8.17
CA ARG A 44 0.74 -13.38 -8.80
C ARG A 44 1.97 -12.66 -9.38
N THR A 45 1.75 -11.56 -10.10
CA THR A 45 2.83 -10.84 -10.80
C THR A 45 3.71 -10.03 -9.83
N ARG A 46 3.13 -9.57 -8.72
CA ARG A 46 3.80 -8.78 -7.68
C ARG A 46 3.92 -9.54 -6.36
N ALA A 47 4.10 -10.86 -6.42
CA ALA A 47 4.18 -11.72 -5.23
C ALA A 47 5.23 -11.23 -4.22
N TRP A 48 6.37 -10.72 -4.73
CA TRP A 48 7.45 -10.12 -3.94
C TRP A 48 7.00 -8.96 -3.03
N ALA A 49 5.91 -8.26 -3.37
CA ALA A 49 5.41 -7.12 -2.60
C ALA A 49 4.49 -7.54 -1.43
N PHE A 50 4.22 -8.84 -1.28
CA PHE A 50 3.38 -9.39 -0.20
C PHE A 50 4.20 -10.25 0.79
N GLU A 51 5.52 -10.29 0.65
CA GLU A 51 6.41 -11.00 1.56
C GLU A 51 6.88 -10.04 2.67
N GLY A 52 6.76 -10.46 3.93
CA GLY A 52 7.23 -9.66 5.08
C GLY A 52 6.39 -8.45 5.45
N VAL A 53 5.16 -8.35 4.95
CA VAL A 53 4.20 -7.29 5.32
C VAL A 53 3.42 -7.66 6.59
N ASP A 54 3.19 -6.67 7.44
CA ASP A 54 2.29 -6.78 8.59
C ASP A 54 0.84 -6.95 8.08
N GLU A 55 0.20 -8.06 8.44
CA GLU A 55 -1.20 -8.34 8.10
C GLU A 55 -2.22 -7.60 8.99
N GLU A 56 -1.77 -6.99 10.09
CA GLU A 56 -2.59 -6.24 11.06
C GLU A 56 -2.71 -4.74 10.73
#